data_AF-A0A4V1S9L2-F1
#
_entry.id   AF-A0A4V1S9L2-F1
#
_cell.length_a   1.000
_cell.length_b   1.000
_cell.length_c   1.000
_cell.angle_alpha   90.00
_cell.angle_beta   90.00
_cell.angle_gamma   90.00
#
_symmetry.space_group_name_H-M   'P 1'
#
loop_
_entity.id
_entity.type
_entity.pdbx_description
1 polymer ?
#
loop_
_entity_poly.entity_id
_entity_poly.type
_entity_poly.pdbx_seq_one_letter_code
_entity_poly.pdbx_strand_id
1 'polypeptide(L)'
;LNFEANDAVADADTDGLSNLDEYLRGLNPKTPDTDGDGLKDGVETHDGNFVDAAHTGTDPLKADTDGDLLKDGVETNTGTYGGATNTGTDPLDPDTDDDDLADGPEVTTGRNPLDPSDGRTGLNVALTAYWNFDGTLNDIAHQSSLGESTVADNGVFSGAPDADFSTGPGRFGSGALALTGGDGWVTVPKSADTIGNVLTKCVSISLWLKANAFDSTWQAAISHGEGSHWRIARQGDSFPGNMAYAGGSGDIYSTTTFEPPTEWYHVAAVTTEGTGTALYINGVQEATGTEPGLDTDLTAATDLFIGANPQAGGREWNGEIDDVAIWTRALKEEEITQIYQAGTGASSLGALLGQTPPLVFNITAWSYNPATKQVSLTWESKAGTNYAVNYSTDVKDWSGVIIASTPGSATSTTYTFTVPAAVATAPRLFFRVTSK
;
A
#
# COMPACT_ATOMS: atom_id res chain seq x y z
N LEU A 1 48.07 -27.61 5.08
CA LEU A 1 49.29 -27.62 4.22
C LEU A 1 50.42 -28.42 4.88
N ASN A 2 50.89 -29.48 4.23
CA ASN A 2 52.12 -30.17 4.62
C ASN A 2 53.30 -29.42 3.99
N PHE A 3 54.18 -28.84 4.80
CA PHE A 3 55.30 -28.02 4.31
C PHE A 3 56.36 -28.81 3.50
N GLU A 4 56.28 -30.14 3.47
CA GLU A 4 57.18 -31.00 2.70
C GLU A 4 56.59 -31.54 1.38
N ALA A 5 55.30 -31.28 1.11
CA ALA A 5 54.66 -31.64 -0.15
C ALA A 5 54.36 -30.37 -0.95
N ASN A 6 54.84 -30.29 -2.20
CA ASN A 6 54.49 -29.20 -3.11
C ASN A 6 53.10 -29.45 -3.73
N ASP A 7 52.06 -29.49 -2.89
CA ASP A 7 50.68 -29.80 -3.27
C ASP A 7 49.78 -28.56 -3.30
N ALA A 8 50.31 -27.36 -3.05
CA ALA A 8 49.54 -26.11 -3.03
C ALA A 8 48.75 -25.82 -4.31
N VAL A 9 49.23 -26.30 -5.47
CA VAL A 9 48.56 -26.16 -6.79
C VAL A 9 47.71 -27.37 -7.18
N ALA A 10 47.68 -28.41 -6.34
CA ALA A 10 46.81 -29.56 -6.55
C ALA A 10 45.39 -29.21 -6.09
N ASP A 11 44.42 -29.88 -6.70
CA ASP A 11 43.01 -29.88 -6.36
C ASP A 11 42.71 -31.30 -5.88
N ALA A 12 42.66 -31.48 -4.57
CA ALA A 12 42.69 -32.81 -3.95
C ALA A 12 41.33 -33.51 -3.98
N ASP A 13 40.23 -32.78 -4.10
CA ASP A 13 38.87 -33.29 -4.07
C ASP A 13 38.06 -32.99 -5.35
N THR A 14 38.67 -32.30 -6.31
CA THR A 14 38.18 -32.09 -7.68
C THR A 14 36.92 -31.22 -7.77
N ASP A 15 36.92 -30.16 -6.99
CA ASP A 15 35.85 -29.16 -6.94
C ASP A 15 36.13 -27.93 -7.83
N GLY A 16 37.39 -27.74 -8.25
CA GLY A 16 37.84 -26.62 -9.08
C GLY A 16 38.74 -25.61 -8.37
N LEU A 17 38.97 -25.76 -7.06
CA LEU A 17 39.87 -24.92 -6.28
C LEU A 17 41.22 -25.62 -6.02
N SER A 18 42.27 -24.82 -5.85
CA SER A 18 43.55 -25.36 -5.39
C SER A 18 43.58 -25.47 -3.87
N ASN A 19 44.37 -26.41 -3.34
CA ASN A 19 44.62 -26.57 -1.91
C ASN A 19 45.07 -25.26 -1.22
N LEU A 20 45.70 -24.34 -1.97
CA LEU A 20 46.07 -23.01 -1.49
C LEU A 20 44.87 -22.06 -1.43
N ASP A 21 44.03 -22.04 -2.47
CA ASP A 21 42.83 -21.19 -2.51
C ASP A 21 41.86 -21.57 -1.38
N GLU A 22 41.64 -22.87 -1.20
CA GLU A 22 40.82 -23.40 -0.11
C GLU A 22 41.39 -23.01 1.26
N TYR A 23 42.70 -23.18 1.47
CA TYR A 23 43.36 -22.76 2.70
C TYR A 23 43.22 -21.25 2.95
N LEU A 24 43.30 -20.41 1.92
CA LEU A 24 43.16 -18.96 2.02
C LEU A 24 41.71 -18.54 2.32
N ARG A 25 40.73 -19.31 1.85
CA ARG A 25 39.29 -19.09 2.05
C ARG A 25 38.76 -19.74 3.34
N GLY A 26 39.54 -20.60 3.98
CA GLY A 26 39.10 -21.33 5.19
C GLY A 26 38.29 -22.59 4.90
N LEU A 27 38.33 -23.06 3.67
CA LEU A 27 37.66 -24.26 3.17
C LEU A 27 38.47 -25.51 3.51
N ASN A 28 37.91 -26.69 3.21
CA ASN A 28 38.55 -27.96 3.50
C ASN A 28 39.02 -28.67 2.21
N PRO A 29 40.35 -28.78 1.97
CA PRO A 29 40.98 -29.39 0.78
C PRO A 29 40.76 -30.88 0.51
N LYS A 30 39.73 -31.47 1.09
CA LYS A 30 39.41 -32.90 0.99
C LYS A 30 37.92 -33.13 0.89
N THR A 31 37.11 -32.07 0.91
CA THR A 31 35.66 -32.11 0.83
C THR A 31 35.25 -31.11 -0.25
N PRO A 32 34.73 -31.58 -1.40
CA PRO A 32 34.32 -30.70 -2.49
C PRO A 32 33.22 -29.69 -2.14
N ASP A 33 32.62 -29.82 -0.96
CA ASP A 33 31.44 -29.15 -0.43
C ASP A 33 31.69 -29.03 1.09
N THR A 34 32.16 -27.85 1.51
CA THR A 34 32.67 -27.60 2.86
C THR A 34 31.54 -27.44 3.88
N ASP A 35 30.41 -26.84 3.51
CA ASP A 35 29.29 -26.58 4.42
C ASP A 35 28.12 -27.58 4.29
N GLY A 36 28.14 -28.43 3.27
CA GLY A 36 27.23 -29.56 3.10
C GLY A 36 25.85 -29.15 2.60
N ASP A 37 25.76 -28.12 1.77
CA ASP A 37 24.51 -27.59 1.21
C ASP A 37 24.11 -28.28 -0.11
N GLY A 38 25.08 -28.89 -0.80
CA GLY A 38 24.92 -29.59 -2.08
C GLY A 38 25.61 -28.91 -3.28
N LEU A 39 26.15 -27.71 -3.10
CA LEU A 39 27.05 -27.02 -4.03
C LEU A 39 28.49 -27.43 -3.75
N LYS A 40 29.37 -27.09 -4.69
CA LYS A 40 30.81 -27.31 -4.54
C LYS A 40 31.50 -26.00 -4.21
N ASP A 41 32.54 -26.01 -3.38
CA ASP A 41 33.19 -24.75 -2.98
C ASP A 41 33.72 -23.95 -4.20
N GLY A 42 34.12 -24.66 -5.25
CA GLY A 42 34.53 -24.08 -6.53
C GLY A 42 33.45 -23.37 -7.35
N VAL A 43 32.16 -23.63 -7.11
CA VAL A 43 31.04 -22.91 -7.76
C VAL A 43 30.55 -21.72 -6.94
N GLU A 44 30.82 -21.73 -5.64
CA GLU A 44 30.38 -20.70 -4.70
C GLU A 44 31.45 -19.63 -4.55
N THR A 45 31.29 -18.53 -5.25
CA THR A 45 32.34 -17.52 -5.41
C THR A 45 32.41 -16.48 -4.29
N HIS A 46 31.39 -16.41 -3.44
CA HIS A 46 31.26 -15.43 -2.36
C HIS A 46 31.45 -13.97 -2.82
N ASP A 47 30.99 -13.66 -4.04
CA ASP A 47 30.98 -12.31 -4.59
C ASP A 47 29.60 -11.66 -4.59
N GLY A 48 28.57 -12.37 -4.11
CA GLY A 48 27.21 -11.87 -3.96
C GLY A 48 26.52 -11.59 -5.30
N ASN A 49 26.93 -12.30 -6.37
CA ASN A 49 26.34 -12.13 -7.69
C ASN A 49 26.16 -13.49 -8.37
N PHE A 50 24.92 -13.96 -8.44
CA PHE A 50 24.56 -15.15 -9.19
C PHE A 50 24.75 -14.92 -10.70
N VAL A 51 25.50 -15.81 -11.36
CA VAL A 51 25.71 -15.77 -12.82
C VAL A 51 25.06 -17.00 -13.46
N ASP A 52 25.38 -18.19 -12.95
CA ASP A 52 24.83 -19.47 -13.37
C ASP A 52 25.17 -20.56 -12.33
N ALA A 53 24.78 -21.81 -12.61
CA ALA A 53 25.04 -22.95 -11.72
C ALA A 53 26.54 -23.30 -11.51
N ALA A 54 27.47 -22.65 -12.22
CA ALA A 54 28.91 -22.78 -12.00
C ALA A 54 29.52 -21.56 -11.30
N HIS A 55 28.73 -20.52 -11.03
CA HIS A 55 29.09 -19.30 -10.31
C HIS A 55 27.84 -18.75 -9.63
N THR A 56 27.55 -19.24 -8.43
CA THR A 56 26.31 -18.93 -7.70
C THR A 56 26.40 -17.63 -6.90
N GLY A 57 27.62 -17.15 -6.59
CA GLY A 57 27.82 -15.97 -5.76
C GLY A 57 27.67 -16.20 -4.25
N THR A 58 27.28 -17.42 -3.84
CA THR A 58 27.02 -17.82 -2.46
C THR A 58 28.28 -18.03 -1.62
N ASP A 59 28.13 -18.16 -0.30
CA ASP A 59 29.23 -18.33 0.66
C ASP A 59 29.50 -19.82 0.96
N PRO A 60 30.61 -20.42 0.50
CA PRO A 60 30.90 -21.86 0.71
C PRO A 60 31.20 -22.27 2.16
N LEU A 61 31.02 -21.36 3.11
CA LEU A 61 31.10 -21.61 4.55
C LEU A 61 29.73 -21.54 5.23
N LYS A 62 28.66 -21.28 4.46
CA LYS A 62 27.29 -21.14 4.93
C LYS A 62 26.36 -21.88 3.99
N ALA A 63 25.81 -22.98 4.51
CA ALA A 63 24.83 -23.75 3.78
C ALA A 63 23.47 -23.04 3.53
N ASP A 64 23.36 -21.75 3.83
CA ASP A 64 22.19 -20.86 3.75
C ASP A 64 22.79 -19.43 3.77
N THR A 65 23.01 -18.87 2.58
CA THR A 65 23.78 -17.63 2.41
C THR A 65 22.99 -16.39 2.82
N ASP A 66 21.70 -16.33 2.46
CA ASP A 66 20.82 -15.19 2.68
C ASP A 66 19.98 -15.28 3.98
N GLY A 67 19.90 -16.46 4.59
CA GLY A 67 19.35 -16.70 5.92
C GLY A 67 17.84 -16.95 5.94
N ASP A 68 17.28 -17.46 4.84
CA ASP A 68 15.85 -17.69 4.66
C ASP A 68 15.38 -19.10 5.13
N LEU A 69 16.33 -19.97 5.55
CA LEU A 69 16.17 -21.37 5.95
C LEU A 69 16.11 -22.41 4.82
N LEU A 70 16.29 -22.00 3.56
CA LEU A 70 16.67 -22.89 2.47
C LEU A 70 18.18 -23.07 2.47
N LYS A 71 18.62 -23.99 1.62
CA LYS A 71 20.04 -24.21 1.38
C LYS A 71 20.34 -23.74 -0.02
N ASP A 72 21.46 -23.07 -0.23
CA ASP A 72 21.79 -22.51 -1.55
C ASP A 72 21.71 -23.58 -2.66
N GLY A 73 22.14 -24.82 -2.37
CA GLY A 73 22.02 -25.96 -3.28
C GLY A 73 20.61 -26.39 -3.72
N VAL A 74 19.53 -25.96 -3.04
CA VAL A 74 18.14 -26.19 -3.50
C VAL A 74 17.56 -25.00 -4.29
N GLU A 75 18.24 -23.86 -4.28
CA GLU A 75 17.80 -22.58 -4.83
C GLU A 75 18.48 -22.32 -6.17
N THR A 76 17.83 -22.79 -7.23
CA THR A 76 18.48 -22.89 -8.54
C THR A 76 18.46 -21.61 -9.37
N ASN A 77 17.82 -20.55 -8.87
CA ASN A 77 17.56 -19.30 -9.59
C ASN A 77 17.01 -19.52 -11.01
N THR A 78 16.14 -20.54 -11.15
CA THR A 78 15.51 -20.88 -12.44
C THR A 78 14.19 -20.13 -12.67
N GLY A 79 13.64 -19.50 -11.63
CA GLY A 79 12.33 -18.86 -11.66
C GLY A 79 11.19 -19.86 -11.91
N THR A 80 11.37 -21.14 -11.56
CA THR A 80 10.34 -22.17 -11.69
C THR A 80 10.33 -23.09 -10.48
N TYR A 81 9.22 -23.12 -9.75
CA TYR A 81 9.08 -23.94 -8.54
C TYR A 81 8.92 -25.42 -8.87
N GLY A 82 9.97 -26.19 -8.57
CA GLY A 82 10.03 -27.64 -8.69
C GLY A 82 9.72 -28.39 -7.38
N GLY A 83 9.44 -27.67 -6.28
CA GLY A 83 9.24 -28.19 -4.93
C GLY A 83 10.47 -28.04 -4.03
N ALA A 84 10.42 -28.60 -2.82
CA ALA A 84 11.42 -28.36 -1.77
C ALA A 84 12.87 -28.82 -2.04
N THR A 85 13.13 -29.51 -3.16
CA THR A 85 14.49 -29.92 -3.58
C THR A 85 14.99 -29.14 -4.79
N ASN A 86 14.17 -28.23 -5.31
CA ASN A 86 14.48 -27.32 -6.40
C ASN A 86 13.42 -26.20 -6.37
N THR A 87 13.67 -25.18 -5.56
CA THR A 87 12.71 -24.09 -5.30
C THR A 87 12.67 -23.10 -6.47
N GLY A 88 13.78 -22.97 -7.18
CA GLY A 88 13.90 -22.01 -8.28
C GLY A 88 14.03 -20.55 -7.82
N THR A 89 14.13 -20.33 -6.52
CA THR A 89 14.40 -19.05 -5.83
C THR A 89 15.85 -18.61 -6.01
N ASP A 90 16.16 -17.35 -5.70
CA ASP A 90 17.51 -16.79 -5.76
C ASP A 90 18.22 -16.99 -4.41
N PRO A 91 19.34 -17.76 -4.33
CA PRO A 91 20.04 -18.06 -3.07
C PRO A 91 20.72 -16.85 -2.39
N LEU A 92 20.54 -15.65 -2.95
CA LEU A 92 21.08 -14.40 -2.44
C LEU A 92 19.97 -13.42 -2.03
N ASP A 93 18.70 -13.83 -2.14
CA ASP A 93 17.53 -13.02 -1.87
C ASP A 93 16.52 -13.81 -1.04
N PRO A 94 16.35 -13.48 0.26
CA PRO A 94 15.56 -14.31 1.17
C PRO A 94 14.04 -14.29 0.91
N ASP A 95 13.55 -13.50 -0.04
CA ASP A 95 12.14 -13.33 -0.42
C ASP A 95 12.08 -13.06 -1.93
N THR A 96 12.19 -14.12 -2.74
CA THR A 96 12.43 -14.00 -4.19
C THR A 96 11.29 -13.32 -4.94
N ASP A 97 10.05 -13.44 -4.44
CA ASP A 97 8.88 -12.84 -5.08
C ASP A 97 8.40 -11.53 -4.43
N ASP A 98 9.16 -11.05 -3.43
CA ASP A 98 8.96 -9.79 -2.72
C ASP A 98 7.59 -9.70 -2.02
N ASP A 99 7.03 -10.79 -1.49
CA ASP A 99 5.66 -10.79 -0.94
C ASP A 99 5.54 -10.72 0.58
N ASP A 100 6.66 -10.36 1.21
CA ASP A 100 6.86 -10.22 2.65
C ASP A 100 6.85 -11.57 3.41
N LEU A 101 6.94 -12.71 2.71
CA LEU A 101 7.17 -14.03 3.28
C LEU A 101 8.40 -14.67 2.65
N ALA A 102 9.42 -14.94 3.47
CA ALA A 102 10.64 -15.56 2.98
C ALA A 102 10.42 -16.95 2.35
N ASP A 103 11.26 -17.27 1.36
CA ASP A 103 11.10 -18.45 0.50
C ASP A 103 11.06 -19.77 1.30
N GLY A 104 11.96 -19.92 2.28
CA GLY A 104 12.02 -21.09 3.17
C GLY A 104 10.71 -21.35 3.93
N PRO A 105 10.18 -20.39 4.71
CA PRO A 105 8.85 -20.49 5.31
C PRO A 105 7.73 -20.89 4.34
N GLU A 106 7.74 -20.39 3.11
CA GLU A 106 6.76 -20.76 2.10
C GLU A 106 6.84 -22.23 1.73
N VAL A 107 8.04 -22.68 1.36
CA VAL A 107 8.31 -24.09 1.04
C VAL A 107 7.89 -25.00 2.21
N THR A 108 8.19 -24.59 3.44
CA THR A 108 7.88 -25.37 4.66
C THR A 108 6.38 -25.44 4.94
N THR A 109 5.61 -24.43 4.52
CA THR A 109 4.14 -24.35 4.70
C THR A 109 3.36 -24.83 3.47
N GLY A 110 4.05 -25.27 2.41
CA GLY A 110 3.46 -25.80 1.19
C GLY A 110 2.96 -24.74 0.20
N ARG A 111 3.48 -23.52 0.35
CA ARG A 111 3.29 -22.37 -0.54
C ARG A 111 4.30 -22.41 -1.68
N ASN A 112 4.13 -21.50 -2.63
CA ASN A 112 5.02 -21.34 -3.78
C ASN A 112 5.84 -20.06 -3.63
N PRO A 113 7.16 -20.14 -3.37
CA PRO A 113 8.04 -18.98 -3.15
C PRO A 113 8.37 -18.15 -4.41
N LEU A 114 7.52 -18.28 -5.42
CA LEU A 114 7.59 -17.55 -6.68
C LEU A 114 6.18 -17.05 -7.07
N ASP A 115 5.22 -17.12 -6.14
CA ASP A 115 3.85 -16.64 -6.27
C ASP A 115 3.60 -15.49 -5.29
N PRO A 116 3.79 -14.22 -5.72
CA PRO A 116 3.75 -13.05 -4.85
C PRO A 116 2.35 -12.70 -4.31
N SER A 117 1.38 -13.58 -4.54
CA SER A 117 0.02 -13.45 -4.05
C SER A 117 -0.22 -14.25 -2.77
N ASP A 118 0.76 -15.05 -2.35
CA ASP A 118 0.55 -16.15 -1.43
C ASP A 118 1.09 -15.83 -0.01
N GLY A 119 2.24 -15.19 0.17
CA GLY A 119 2.81 -14.78 1.46
C GLY A 119 2.08 -13.67 2.21
N ARG A 120 1.08 -13.04 1.57
CA ARG A 120 0.14 -12.15 2.25
C ARG A 120 -0.61 -12.91 3.36
N THR A 121 -0.75 -12.30 4.53
CA THR A 121 -1.56 -12.85 5.65
C THR A 121 -2.57 -11.83 6.16
N GLY A 122 -3.65 -12.32 6.80
CA GLY A 122 -4.70 -11.48 7.36
C GLY A 122 -5.30 -10.51 6.33
N LEU A 123 -5.35 -9.22 6.68
CA LEU A 123 -5.90 -8.16 5.84
C LEU A 123 -5.12 -7.91 4.54
N ASN A 124 -3.87 -8.38 4.41
CA ASN A 124 -3.12 -8.25 3.15
C ASN A 124 -3.59 -9.25 2.09
N VAL A 125 -4.18 -10.40 2.49
CA VAL A 125 -4.64 -11.44 1.54
C VAL A 125 -5.72 -10.88 0.63
N ALA A 126 -5.53 -10.99 -0.69
CA ALA A 126 -6.47 -10.55 -1.71
C ALA A 126 -6.94 -9.08 -1.56
N LEU A 127 -6.17 -8.24 -0.86
CA LEU A 127 -6.35 -6.78 -0.90
C LEU A 127 -6.03 -6.33 -2.33
N THR A 128 -7.01 -5.69 -2.96
CA THR A 128 -6.97 -5.33 -4.39
C THR A 128 -6.85 -3.83 -4.58
N ALA A 129 -7.45 -3.02 -3.71
CA ALA A 129 -7.31 -1.56 -3.74
C ALA A 129 -7.37 -0.98 -2.33
N TYR A 130 -6.60 0.07 -2.07
CA TYR A 130 -6.65 0.83 -0.83
C TYR A 130 -6.31 2.31 -1.11
N TRP A 131 -7.23 3.22 -0.80
CA TRP A 131 -7.02 4.67 -0.84
C TRP A 131 -7.11 5.24 0.58
N ASN A 132 -6.00 5.80 1.07
CA ASN A 132 -5.97 6.48 2.36
C ASN A 132 -6.46 7.94 2.29
N PHE A 133 -6.62 8.50 1.09
CA PHE A 133 -7.00 9.89 0.83
C PHE A 133 -6.29 10.98 1.65
N ASP A 134 -5.02 10.74 2.00
CA ASP A 134 -4.19 11.63 2.80
C ASP A 134 -3.57 12.80 1.99
N GLY A 135 -4.23 13.21 0.91
CA GLY A 135 -3.80 14.28 0.01
C GLY A 135 -3.41 13.82 -1.39
N THR A 136 -3.58 12.54 -1.71
CA THR A 136 -3.46 11.99 -3.06
C THR A 136 -4.61 11.03 -3.34
N LEU A 137 -4.87 10.78 -4.62
CA LEU A 137 -5.78 9.71 -5.06
C LEU A 137 -5.03 8.39 -5.24
N ASN A 138 -3.81 8.25 -4.74
CA ASN A 138 -3.02 7.06 -5.06
C ASN A 138 -3.60 5.84 -4.34
N ASP A 139 -3.80 4.77 -5.10
CA ASP A 139 -3.99 3.43 -4.59
C ASP A 139 -2.63 2.93 -4.07
N ILE A 140 -2.64 2.23 -2.96
CA ILE A 140 -1.45 1.76 -2.24
C ILE A 140 -1.51 0.25 -1.96
N ALA A 141 -2.49 -0.48 -2.54
CA ALA A 141 -2.63 -1.92 -2.38
C ALA A 141 -1.77 -2.76 -3.36
N HIS A 142 -1.35 -2.21 -4.50
CA HIS A 142 -0.66 -2.96 -5.54
C HIS A 142 0.87 -2.72 -5.58
N GLN A 143 1.59 -3.85 -5.38
CA GLN A 143 3.04 -4.06 -5.19
C GLN A 143 3.54 -3.71 -3.77
N SER A 144 3.89 -4.76 -3.03
CA SER A 144 4.59 -4.81 -1.73
C SER A 144 5.75 -3.81 -1.67
N SER A 145 6.11 -3.17 -0.56
CA SER A 145 5.63 -3.14 0.83
C SER A 145 5.02 -1.75 1.14
N LEU A 146 3.80 -1.52 0.62
CA LEU A 146 2.85 -0.40 0.85
C LEU A 146 3.26 1.01 0.36
N GLY A 147 3.99 1.04 -0.76
CA GLY A 147 4.21 2.24 -1.61
C GLY A 147 3.04 2.56 -2.55
N GLU A 148 3.22 3.55 -3.44
CA GLU A 148 2.22 3.93 -4.46
C GLU A 148 2.10 2.85 -5.55
N SER A 149 0.86 2.53 -5.93
CA SER A 149 0.55 1.59 -7.00
C SER A 149 1.22 2.00 -8.32
N THR A 150 1.88 1.04 -8.96
CA THR A 150 2.45 1.19 -10.31
C THR A 150 1.44 0.86 -11.40
N VAL A 151 0.26 0.33 -11.03
CA VAL A 151 -0.87 0.11 -11.92
C VAL A 151 -1.80 1.33 -11.92
N ALA A 152 -2.62 1.47 -12.98
CA ALA A 152 -3.33 2.72 -13.26
C ALA A 152 -4.61 2.92 -12.41
N ASP A 153 -4.72 2.27 -11.25
CA ASP A 153 -5.92 2.21 -10.41
C ASP A 153 -6.08 3.35 -9.39
N ASN A 154 -5.09 4.26 -9.28
CA ASN A 154 -5.19 5.50 -8.49
C ASN A 154 -6.50 6.29 -8.76
N GLY A 155 -7.01 6.25 -9.99
CA GLY A 155 -8.21 6.99 -10.36
C GLY A 155 -7.96 8.50 -10.53
N VAL A 156 -8.99 9.19 -11.01
CA VAL A 156 -8.93 10.58 -11.43
C VAL A 156 -10.16 11.32 -10.92
N PHE A 157 -9.97 12.49 -10.34
CA PHE A 157 -11.08 13.35 -9.96
C PHE A 157 -11.88 13.77 -11.19
N SER A 158 -13.18 13.54 -11.15
CA SER A 158 -14.12 13.78 -12.24
C SER A 158 -15.14 14.84 -11.82
N GLY A 159 -15.32 15.83 -12.70
CA GLY A 159 -16.28 16.91 -12.52
C GLY A 159 -15.68 18.26 -12.14
N ALA A 160 -16.51 19.22 -11.71
CA ALA A 160 -16.07 20.59 -11.43
C ALA A 160 -15.30 20.65 -10.10
N PRO A 161 -14.24 21.48 -9.98
CA PRO A 161 -13.38 21.43 -8.81
C PRO A 161 -14.12 22.01 -7.61
N ASP A 162 -14.44 21.17 -6.64
CA ASP A 162 -14.80 21.62 -5.29
C ASP A 162 -14.09 20.72 -4.28
N ALA A 163 -12.81 21.06 -4.06
CA ALA A 163 -11.88 20.55 -3.06
C ALA A 163 -11.67 19.02 -3.04
N ASP A 164 -10.76 18.54 -3.91
CA ASP A 164 -10.33 17.13 -3.99
C ASP A 164 -10.00 16.48 -2.63
N PHE A 165 -9.55 17.28 -1.65
CA PHE A 165 -9.25 16.83 -0.29
C PHE A 165 -9.69 17.86 0.76
N SER A 166 -10.06 17.37 1.94
CA SER A 166 -10.35 18.22 3.11
C SER A 166 -9.15 19.10 3.48
N THR A 167 -9.42 20.33 3.94
CA THR A 167 -8.36 21.27 4.40
C THR A 167 -7.93 21.05 5.86
N GLY A 168 -8.46 20.00 6.49
CA GLY A 168 -8.14 19.56 7.86
C GLY A 168 -8.01 18.04 7.90
N PRO A 169 -7.63 17.46 9.06
CA PRO A 169 -7.37 16.02 9.16
C PRO A 169 -8.61 15.22 8.77
N GLY A 170 -8.41 14.15 8.02
CA GLY A 170 -9.44 13.16 7.73
C GLY A 170 -9.85 12.37 8.97
N ARG A 171 -10.38 11.18 8.74
CA ARG A 171 -10.51 10.22 9.84
C ARG A 171 -9.14 9.81 10.35
N PHE A 172 -8.21 9.63 9.43
CA PHE A 172 -6.79 9.37 9.65
C PHE A 172 -5.93 10.36 8.86
N GLY A 173 -4.64 10.39 9.18
CA GLY A 173 -3.63 11.19 8.50
C GLY A 173 -3.97 12.68 8.25
N SER A 174 -3.58 13.20 7.10
CA SER A 174 -3.60 14.62 6.76
C SER A 174 -4.88 15.09 6.08
N GLY A 175 -5.72 14.19 5.57
CA GLY A 175 -6.89 14.57 4.81
C GLY A 175 -7.86 13.42 4.57
N ALA A 176 -8.96 13.74 3.88
CA ALA A 176 -9.94 12.80 3.38
C ALA A 176 -10.45 13.32 2.02
N LEU A 177 -11.05 12.44 1.21
CA LEU A 177 -11.76 12.86 -0.01
C LEU A 177 -12.96 13.71 0.41
N ALA A 178 -12.99 14.98 0.00
CA ALA A 178 -14.07 15.90 0.33
C ALA A 178 -14.97 16.13 -0.89
N LEU A 179 -16.28 15.92 -0.71
CA LEU A 179 -17.27 15.98 -1.78
C LEU A 179 -18.42 16.88 -1.35
N THR A 180 -18.89 17.74 -2.26
CA THR A 180 -19.92 18.76 -1.98
C THR A 180 -21.31 18.36 -2.49
N GLY A 181 -21.45 17.18 -3.09
CA GLY A 181 -22.65 16.76 -3.83
C GLY A 181 -22.72 17.36 -5.24
N GLY A 182 -23.52 16.75 -6.11
CA GLY A 182 -23.76 17.21 -7.49
C GLY A 182 -22.71 16.79 -8.51
N ASP A 183 -21.54 17.42 -8.51
CA ASP A 183 -20.64 17.40 -9.69
C ASP A 183 -19.20 16.93 -9.39
N GLY A 184 -18.93 16.19 -8.30
CA GLY A 184 -17.57 15.73 -7.95
C GLY A 184 -17.50 14.30 -7.44
N TRP A 185 -16.57 13.50 -7.97
CA TRP A 185 -16.27 12.12 -7.54
C TRP A 185 -14.90 11.66 -8.05
N VAL A 186 -14.42 10.52 -7.57
CA VAL A 186 -13.23 9.85 -8.12
C VAL A 186 -13.69 8.77 -9.11
N THR A 187 -13.08 8.76 -10.30
CA THR A 187 -13.28 7.73 -11.32
C THR A 187 -12.04 6.87 -11.43
N VAL A 188 -12.17 5.56 -11.21
CA VAL A 188 -11.17 4.56 -11.55
C VAL A 188 -11.62 3.89 -12.85
N PRO A 189 -10.95 4.14 -14.00
CA PRO A 189 -11.40 3.62 -15.28
C PRO A 189 -11.35 2.09 -15.29
N LYS A 190 -12.36 1.44 -15.87
CA LYS A 190 -12.42 -0.03 -15.95
C LYS A 190 -11.18 -0.69 -16.57
N SER A 191 -10.49 0.01 -17.48
CA SER A 191 -9.28 -0.49 -18.14
C SER A 191 -8.07 -0.54 -17.20
N ALA A 192 -8.13 0.23 -16.13
CA ALA A 192 -7.15 0.29 -15.08
C ALA A 192 -7.62 -0.40 -13.80
N ASP A 193 -8.91 -0.71 -13.73
CA ASP A 193 -9.56 -1.44 -12.65
C ASP A 193 -9.05 -2.89 -12.59
N THR A 194 -8.08 -3.10 -11.69
CA THR A 194 -7.56 -4.41 -11.28
C THR A 194 -8.62 -5.22 -10.53
N ILE A 195 -9.57 -4.56 -9.84
CA ILE A 195 -10.74 -5.19 -9.21
C ILE A 195 -11.60 -5.81 -10.29
N GLY A 196 -11.83 -5.06 -11.37
CA GLY A 196 -12.45 -5.52 -12.60
C GLY A 196 -11.90 -6.88 -13.00
N ASN A 197 -10.63 -6.97 -13.40
CA ASN A 197 -10.06 -8.18 -14.01
C ASN A 197 -9.91 -9.43 -13.10
N VAL A 198 -10.11 -9.30 -11.77
CA VAL A 198 -9.93 -10.37 -10.79
C VAL A 198 -11.19 -10.60 -9.93
N LEU A 199 -12.35 -10.04 -10.33
CA LEU A 199 -13.60 -10.20 -9.59
C LEU A 199 -13.99 -11.67 -9.46
N THR A 200 -13.82 -12.18 -8.23
CA THR A 200 -14.46 -13.41 -7.80
C THR A 200 -15.92 -13.10 -7.43
N LYS A 201 -16.75 -14.12 -7.18
CA LYS A 201 -18.07 -13.88 -6.58
C LYS A 201 -17.99 -13.46 -5.11
N CYS A 202 -16.79 -13.21 -4.59
CA CYS A 202 -16.57 -12.62 -3.28
C CYS A 202 -15.98 -11.21 -3.44
N VAL A 203 -16.52 -10.26 -2.67
CA VAL A 203 -15.96 -8.92 -2.57
C VAL A 203 -16.18 -8.39 -1.16
N SER A 204 -15.18 -7.73 -0.60
CA SER A 204 -15.34 -6.97 0.64
C SER A 204 -14.91 -5.54 0.41
N ILE A 205 -15.64 -4.61 1.00
CA ILE A 205 -15.39 -3.18 0.89
C ILE A 205 -15.41 -2.61 2.31
N SER A 206 -14.45 -1.76 2.62
CA SER A 206 -14.36 -1.01 3.89
C SER A 206 -14.13 0.46 3.56
N LEU A 207 -14.81 1.36 4.28
CA LEU A 207 -14.52 2.80 4.23
C LEU A 207 -14.99 3.51 5.49
N TRP A 208 -14.41 4.67 5.74
CA TRP A 208 -14.93 5.64 6.70
C TRP A 208 -15.65 6.75 5.97
N LEU A 209 -16.80 7.16 6.48
CA LEU A 209 -17.58 8.26 5.91
C LEU A 209 -18.14 9.19 6.98
N LYS A 210 -18.42 10.41 6.56
CA LYS A 210 -19.33 11.35 7.23
C LYS A 210 -20.07 12.14 6.14
N ALA A 211 -21.21 12.75 6.46
CA ALA A 211 -22.00 13.51 5.49
C ALA A 211 -22.25 14.94 5.96
N ASN A 212 -22.14 15.89 5.04
CA ASN A 212 -22.53 17.28 5.27
C ASN A 212 -24.04 17.45 5.07
N ALA A 213 -24.61 16.73 4.11
CA ALA A 213 -26.04 16.76 3.81
C ALA A 213 -26.50 15.45 3.18
N PHE A 214 -27.80 15.17 3.31
CA PHE A 214 -28.50 14.20 2.48
C PHE A 214 -29.46 14.93 1.54
N ASP A 215 -28.93 15.36 0.40
CA ASP A 215 -29.56 16.25 -0.58
C ASP A 215 -30.12 15.52 -1.80
N SER A 216 -29.83 14.22 -1.92
CA SER A 216 -30.42 13.33 -2.93
C SER A 216 -31.14 12.15 -2.29
N THR A 217 -32.14 11.62 -3.00
CA THR A 217 -32.85 10.41 -2.57
C THR A 217 -31.89 9.23 -2.43
N TRP A 218 -30.88 9.13 -3.29
CA TRP A 218 -29.83 8.15 -3.19
C TRP A 218 -28.49 8.87 -3.25
N GLN A 219 -27.52 8.45 -2.43
CA GLN A 219 -26.15 8.97 -2.49
C GLN A 219 -25.16 7.83 -2.33
N ALA A 220 -24.31 7.62 -3.34
CA ALA A 220 -23.36 6.52 -3.37
C ALA A 220 -22.02 6.95 -2.76
N ALA A 221 -21.56 6.22 -1.75
CA ALA A 221 -20.21 6.39 -1.21
C ALA A 221 -19.18 5.73 -2.13
N ILE A 222 -19.49 4.54 -2.64
CA ILE A 222 -18.68 3.84 -3.64
C ILE A 222 -19.55 2.90 -4.47
N SER A 223 -19.32 2.81 -5.77
CA SER A 223 -20.16 2.03 -6.68
C SER A 223 -19.42 1.52 -7.90
N HIS A 224 -19.64 0.24 -8.20
CA HIS A 224 -19.35 -0.38 -9.49
C HIS A 224 -20.61 -0.49 -10.36
N GLY A 225 -21.74 0.06 -9.92
CA GLY A 225 -22.98 0.13 -10.69
C GLY A 225 -24.20 -0.46 -9.99
N GLU A 226 -25.10 -1.02 -10.80
CA GLU A 226 -26.43 -1.48 -10.42
C GLU A 226 -26.66 -2.95 -10.82
N GLY A 227 -27.73 -3.56 -10.29
CA GLY A 227 -28.14 -4.93 -10.64
C GLY A 227 -27.16 -5.99 -10.13
N SER A 228 -26.46 -6.65 -11.05
CA SER A 228 -25.43 -7.67 -10.79
C SER A 228 -24.07 -7.08 -10.37
N HIS A 229 -23.96 -5.77 -10.24
CA HIS A 229 -22.79 -5.09 -9.68
C HIS A 229 -22.96 -4.82 -8.19
N TRP A 230 -21.98 -4.17 -7.57
CA TRP A 230 -22.02 -3.81 -6.17
C TRP A 230 -21.94 -2.30 -5.94
N ARG A 231 -22.51 -1.86 -4.81
CA ARG A 231 -22.42 -0.47 -4.32
C ARG A 231 -22.68 -0.38 -2.82
N ILE A 232 -22.06 0.59 -2.18
CA ILE A 232 -22.47 1.11 -0.87
C ILE A 232 -23.05 2.50 -1.08
N ALA A 233 -24.31 2.68 -0.68
CA ALA A 233 -25.04 3.93 -0.86
C ALA A 233 -25.99 4.21 0.29
N ARG A 234 -26.33 5.46 0.53
CA ARG A 234 -27.44 5.85 1.41
C ARG A 234 -28.74 5.89 0.61
N GLN A 235 -29.80 5.26 1.11
CA GLN A 235 -31.15 5.35 0.53
C GLN A 235 -32.01 6.41 1.25
N GLY A 236 -32.95 7.00 0.51
CA GLY A 236 -33.89 8.03 0.95
C GLY A 236 -35.35 7.72 0.72
N ASP A 237 -35.66 6.67 -0.05
CA ASP A 237 -37.05 6.30 -0.41
C ASP A 237 -37.81 5.66 0.75
N SER A 238 -37.57 4.37 1.01
CA SER A 238 -38.30 3.60 2.03
C SER A 238 -37.59 3.59 3.39
N PHE A 239 -36.31 3.95 3.40
CA PHE A 239 -35.43 3.89 4.58
C PHE A 239 -34.56 5.15 4.62
N PRO A 240 -35.16 6.32 4.92
CA PRO A 240 -34.43 7.57 4.89
C PRO A 240 -33.29 7.55 5.89
N GLY A 241 -32.07 7.69 5.38
CA GLY A 241 -30.88 7.75 6.21
C GLY A 241 -30.27 6.39 6.52
N ASN A 242 -30.79 5.27 6.03
CA ASN A 242 -30.11 3.98 6.17
C ASN A 242 -29.06 3.80 5.07
N MET A 243 -27.93 3.18 5.42
CA MET A 243 -26.98 2.70 4.43
C MET A 243 -27.53 1.42 3.79
N ALA A 244 -27.25 1.28 2.51
CA ALA A 244 -27.66 0.17 1.68
C ALA A 244 -26.41 -0.44 1.05
N TYR A 245 -26.41 -1.76 0.97
CA TYR A 245 -25.44 -2.51 0.19
C TYR A 245 -26.17 -3.35 -0.84
N ALA A 246 -25.77 -3.21 -2.10
CA ALA A 246 -26.07 -4.20 -3.12
C ALA A 246 -24.77 -4.94 -3.44
N GLY A 247 -24.81 -6.27 -3.39
CA GLY A 247 -23.69 -7.15 -3.70
C GLY A 247 -24.03 -8.10 -4.85
N GLY A 248 -24.59 -7.57 -5.94
CA GLY A 248 -25.04 -8.36 -7.09
C GLY A 248 -26.44 -8.97 -7.00
N SER A 249 -27.19 -8.74 -5.92
CA SER A 249 -28.60 -9.13 -5.83
C SER A 249 -29.35 -8.34 -4.77
N GLY A 250 -30.20 -7.40 -5.20
CA GLY A 250 -31.03 -6.59 -4.31
C GLY A 250 -30.23 -5.73 -3.32
N ASP A 251 -30.94 -4.87 -2.59
CA ASP A 251 -30.35 -4.06 -1.52
C ASP A 251 -30.65 -4.69 -0.15
N ILE A 252 -29.63 -4.73 0.69
CA ILE A 252 -29.77 -4.91 2.14
C ILE A 252 -29.55 -3.56 2.82
N TYR A 253 -30.25 -3.31 3.93
CA TYR A 253 -30.25 -2.00 4.59
C TYR A 253 -29.80 -2.11 6.03
N SER A 254 -28.95 -1.18 6.47
CA SER A 254 -28.55 -1.03 7.86
C SER A 254 -29.77 -0.83 8.76
N THR A 255 -29.64 -1.20 10.03
CA THR A 255 -30.63 -0.86 11.07
C THR A 255 -30.38 0.52 11.67
N THR A 256 -29.13 0.96 11.68
CA THR A 256 -28.71 2.31 12.04
C THR A 256 -29.21 3.27 10.97
N THR A 257 -29.94 4.28 11.41
CA THR A 257 -30.40 5.40 10.60
C THR A 257 -29.53 6.62 10.89
N PHE A 258 -29.02 7.22 9.82
CA PHE A 258 -28.20 8.42 9.83
C PHE A 258 -29.06 9.66 9.59
N GLU A 259 -28.85 10.67 10.43
CA GLU A 259 -29.09 12.08 10.07
C GLU A 259 -27.72 12.64 9.71
N PRO A 260 -27.54 13.35 8.57
CA PRO A 260 -26.24 13.57 7.93
C PRO A 260 -25.08 13.59 8.92
N PRO A 261 -24.35 12.47 9.07
CA PRO A 261 -23.54 12.26 10.27
C PRO A 261 -22.35 13.17 10.20
N THR A 262 -22.21 14.06 11.18
CA THR A 262 -21.04 14.95 11.29
C THR A 262 -19.84 14.25 11.93
N GLU A 263 -20.06 13.08 12.51
CA GLU A 263 -19.03 12.18 13.03
C GLU A 263 -18.72 11.06 12.02
N TRP A 264 -17.54 10.48 12.15
CA TRP A 264 -17.09 9.41 11.27
C TRP A 264 -17.72 8.07 11.63
N TYR A 265 -18.26 7.38 10.63
CA TYR A 265 -18.74 6.01 10.72
C TYR A 265 -17.90 5.10 9.85
N HIS A 266 -17.60 3.91 10.38
CA HIS A 266 -17.04 2.83 9.58
C HIS A 266 -18.18 2.05 8.94
N VAL A 267 -18.13 1.89 7.62
CA VAL A 267 -19.07 1.08 6.86
C VAL A 267 -18.28 0.01 6.13
N ALA A 268 -18.64 -1.24 6.35
CA ALA A 268 -18.07 -2.36 5.62
C ALA A 268 -19.18 -3.23 5.04
N ALA A 269 -18.95 -3.77 3.85
CA ALA A 269 -19.88 -4.66 3.20
C ALA A 269 -19.16 -5.85 2.60
N VAL A 270 -19.78 -7.02 2.68
CA VAL A 270 -19.20 -8.29 2.23
C VAL A 270 -20.19 -9.01 1.35
N THR A 271 -19.71 -9.52 0.22
CA THR A 271 -20.39 -10.52 -0.59
C THR A 271 -19.56 -11.80 -0.54
N THR A 272 -20.22 -12.92 -0.29
CA THR A 272 -19.60 -14.25 -0.16
C THR A 272 -20.32 -15.25 -1.05
N GLU A 273 -19.57 -15.91 -1.94
CA GLU A 273 -20.10 -17.00 -2.77
C GLU A 273 -20.62 -18.16 -1.91
N GLY A 274 -21.77 -18.70 -2.28
CA GLY A 274 -22.47 -19.78 -1.58
C GLY A 274 -23.12 -19.38 -0.26
N THR A 275 -23.02 -18.12 0.16
CA THR A 275 -23.53 -17.64 1.46
C THR A 275 -24.47 -16.43 1.32
N GLY A 276 -24.05 -15.36 0.66
CA GLY A 276 -24.84 -14.14 0.53
C GLY A 276 -24.07 -12.86 0.85
N THR A 277 -24.82 -11.80 1.15
CA THR A 277 -24.27 -10.47 1.46
C THR A 277 -24.41 -10.11 2.92
N ALA A 278 -23.54 -9.24 3.42
CA ALA A 278 -23.60 -8.68 4.77
C ALA A 278 -23.18 -7.21 4.77
N LEU A 279 -23.82 -6.41 5.64
CA LEU A 279 -23.52 -4.99 5.85
C LEU A 279 -23.23 -4.75 7.32
N TYR A 280 -22.14 -4.02 7.58
CA TYR A 280 -21.62 -3.73 8.90
C TYR A 280 -21.52 -2.22 9.10
N ILE A 281 -21.93 -1.75 10.27
CA ILE A 281 -21.76 -0.37 10.71
C ILE A 281 -20.96 -0.39 12.01
N ASN A 282 -19.85 0.35 12.07
CA ASN A 282 -18.96 0.42 13.23
C ASN A 282 -18.56 -0.95 13.76
N GLY A 283 -18.18 -1.86 12.85
CA GLY A 283 -17.78 -3.23 13.16
C GLY A 283 -18.90 -4.20 13.52
N VAL A 284 -20.17 -3.75 13.58
CA VAL A 284 -21.32 -4.61 13.94
C VAL A 284 -22.10 -4.99 12.69
N GLN A 285 -22.38 -6.28 12.49
CA GLN A 285 -23.25 -6.73 11.39
C GLN A 285 -24.70 -6.28 11.62
N GLU A 286 -25.25 -5.51 10.69
CA GLU A 286 -26.60 -4.97 10.81
C GLU A 286 -27.59 -5.58 9.81
N ALA A 287 -27.09 -6.11 8.69
CA ALA A 287 -27.95 -6.72 7.68
C ALA A 287 -27.26 -7.88 6.97
N THR A 288 -28.08 -8.81 6.47
CA THR A 288 -27.66 -9.93 5.64
C THR A 288 -28.62 -10.11 4.46
N GLY A 289 -28.11 -10.58 3.34
CA GLY A 289 -28.87 -10.89 2.14
C GLY A 289 -28.66 -12.31 1.65
N THR A 290 -29.30 -12.63 0.54
CA THR A 290 -29.17 -13.94 -0.11
C THR A 290 -27.93 -14.02 -0.99
N GLU A 291 -27.68 -15.21 -1.52
CA GLU A 291 -26.64 -15.49 -2.51
C GLU A 291 -26.55 -14.40 -3.59
N PRO A 292 -25.33 -13.87 -3.86
CA PRO A 292 -25.13 -12.85 -4.87
C PRO A 292 -25.32 -13.36 -6.30
N GLY A 293 -25.83 -12.48 -7.15
CA GLY A 293 -25.77 -12.62 -8.60
C GLY A 293 -24.66 -11.77 -9.21
N LEU A 294 -23.48 -11.71 -8.58
CA LEU A 294 -22.37 -10.91 -9.07
C LEU A 294 -21.94 -11.34 -10.47
N ASP A 295 -21.83 -10.37 -11.37
CA ASP A 295 -21.32 -10.60 -12.72
C ASP A 295 -19.79 -10.70 -12.68
N THR A 296 -19.28 -11.90 -12.94
CA THR A 296 -17.84 -12.15 -13.06
C THR A 296 -17.35 -12.01 -14.50
N ASP A 297 -18.23 -11.75 -15.47
CA ASP A 297 -17.88 -11.47 -16.87
C ASP A 297 -17.77 -9.96 -17.09
N LEU A 298 -16.53 -9.49 -17.09
CA LEU A 298 -16.20 -8.06 -16.98
C LEU A 298 -16.14 -7.37 -18.33
N THR A 299 -16.48 -8.09 -19.40
CA THR A 299 -16.56 -7.52 -20.75
C THR A 299 -17.58 -6.38 -20.84
N ALA A 300 -18.55 -6.33 -19.90
CA ALA A 300 -19.54 -5.27 -19.74
C ALA A 300 -19.35 -4.39 -18.48
N ALA A 301 -18.24 -4.55 -17.74
CA ALA A 301 -17.96 -3.79 -16.52
C ALA A 301 -18.01 -2.26 -16.74
N THR A 302 -18.47 -1.54 -15.72
CA THR A 302 -18.39 -0.07 -15.66
C THR A 302 -17.16 0.40 -14.89
N ASP A 303 -16.86 1.68 -15.00
CA ASP A 303 -15.84 2.32 -14.17
C ASP A 303 -16.26 2.25 -12.69
N LEU A 304 -15.28 2.16 -11.79
CA LEU A 304 -15.51 2.28 -10.35
C LEU A 304 -15.56 3.76 -9.97
N PHE A 305 -16.65 4.19 -9.34
CA PHE A 305 -16.78 5.54 -8.81
C PHE A 305 -16.73 5.56 -7.28
N ILE A 306 -15.93 6.44 -6.71
CA ILE A 306 -15.95 6.79 -5.27
C ILE A 306 -16.62 8.15 -5.14
N GLY A 307 -17.76 8.19 -4.46
CA GLY A 307 -18.59 9.38 -4.31
C GLY A 307 -19.70 9.56 -5.35
N ALA A 308 -19.91 8.61 -6.27
CA ALA A 308 -20.98 8.65 -7.26
C ALA A 308 -21.36 7.23 -7.73
N ASN A 309 -22.25 7.15 -8.74
CA ASN A 309 -22.66 5.89 -9.34
C ASN A 309 -22.55 5.93 -10.87
N PRO A 310 -21.82 4.98 -11.50
CA PRO A 310 -21.54 5.02 -12.93
C PRO A 310 -22.75 4.73 -13.82
N GLN A 311 -23.84 4.18 -13.26
CA GLN A 311 -25.05 3.79 -13.98
C GLN A 311 -26.30 4.59 -13.56
N ALA A 312 -26.18 5.48 -12.58
CA ALA A 312 -27.28 6.30 -12.08
C ALA A 312 -26.79 7.67 -11.56
N GLY A 313 -26.99 8.72 -12.36
CA GLY A 313 -26.61 10.10 -12.00
C GLY A 313 -27.52 10.73 -10.94
N GLY A 314 -27.05 11.84 -10.35
CA GLY A 314 -27.77 12.55 -9.27
C GLY A 314 -27.65 11.84 -7.92
N ARG A 315 -26.61 11.01 -7.76
CA ARG A 315 -26.36 10.18 -6.58
C ARG A 315 -25.02 10.48 -5.93
N GLU A 316 -24.52 11.69 -6.11
CA GLU A 316 -23.21 12.08 -5.66
C GLU A 316 -23.20 12.27 -4.14
N TRP A 317 -22.13 11.82 -3.49
CA TRP A 317 -21.98 11.93 -2.04
C TRP A 317 -21.71 13.38 -1.65
N ASN A 318 -22.36 13.84 -0.57
CA ASN A 318 -22.12 15.15 0.01
C ASN A 318 -21.55 14.97 1.43
N GLY A 319 -20.22 14.99 1.55
CA GLY A 319 -19.52 14.60 2.75
C GLY A 319 -18.06 14.29 2.53
N GLU A 320 -17.44 13.65 3.50
CA GLU A 320 -16.06 13.18 3.39
C GLU A 320 -16.01 11.65 3.45
N ILE A 321 -15.09 11.08 2.67
CA ILE A 321 -14.80 9.64 2.59
C ILE A 321 -13.31 9.45 2.83
N ASP A 322 -12.97 8.44 3.62
CA ASP A 322 -11.59 8.17 4.02
C ASP A 322 -11.34 6.66 4.12
N ASP A 323 -10.07 6.26 3.99
CA ASP A 323 -9.56 4.92 4.26
C ASP A 323 -10.41 3.82 3.59
N VAL A 324 -10.51 3.92 2.26
CA VAL A 324 -11.33 3.06 1.39
C VAL A 324 -10.50 1.86 0.95
N ALA A 325 -10.95 0.64 1.22
CA ALA A 325 -10.27 -0.57 0.78
C ALA A 325 -11.22 -1.62 0.20
N ILE A 326 -10.71 -2.40 -0.74
CA ILE A 326 -11.43 -3.44 -1.48
C ILE A 326 -10.60 -4.73 -1.49
N TRP A 327 -11.27 -5.84 -1.18
CA TRP A 327 -10.71 -7.19 -1.26
C TRP A 327 -11.52 -8.05 -2.23
N THR A 328 -10.85 -8.90 -3.00
CA THR A 328 -11.48 -9.91 -3.88
C THR A 328 -11.79 -11.23 -3.14
N ARG A 329 -11.91 -11.15 -1.81
CA ARG A 329 -12.33 -12.23 -0.91
C ARG A 329 -13.38 -11.73 0.09
N ALA A 330 -14.05 -12.67 0.74
CA ALA A 330 -14.87 -12.37 1.91
C ALA A 330 -13.99 -12.12 3.14
N LEU A 331 -14.07 -10.93 3.72
CA LEU A 331 -13.53 -10.65 5.05
C LEU A 331 -14.41 -11.33 6.10
N LYS A 332 -13.76 -11.82 7.16
CA LYS A 332 -14.45 -12.33 8.34
C LYS A 332 -14.92 -11.18 9.23
N GLU A 333 -15.93 -11.45 10.05
CA GLU A 333 -16.41 -10.50 11.07
C GLU A 333 -15.29 -10.04 12.02
N GLU A 334 -14.36 -10.94 12.37
CA GLU A 334 -13.19 -10.62 13.21
C GLU A 334 -12.24 -9.60 12.53
N GLU A 335 -12.05 -9.69 11.22
CA GLU A 335 -11.22 -8.77 10.44
C GLU A 335 -11.89 -7.39 10.33
N ILE A 336 -13.20 -7.37 10.08
CA ILE A 336 -13.99 -6.12 10.03
C ILE A 336 -13.96 -5.42 11.40
N THR A 337 -14.12 -6.20 12.48
CA THR A 337 -14.01 -5.68 13.85
C THR A 337 -12.61 -5.14 14.12
N GLN A 338 -11.55 -5.82 13.68
CA GLN A 338 -10.17 -5.36 13.84
C GLN A 338 -9.95 -3.99 13.17
N ILE A 339 -10.43 -3.80 11.94
CA ILE A 339 -10.36 -2.51 11.21
C ILE A 339 -11.06 -1.41 12.00
N TYR A 340 -12.30 -1.66 12.43
CA TYR A 340 -13.06 -0.66 13.21
C TYR A 340 -12.35 -0.29 14.52
N GLN A 341 -11.91 -1.29 15.30
CA GLN A 341 -11.28 -1.07 16.60
C GLN A 341 -9.96 -0.30 16.46
N ALA A 342 -9.12 -0.66 15.48
CA ALA A 342 -7.92 0.11 15.15
C ALA A 342 -8.26 1.57 14.88
N GLY A 343 -9.31 1.81 14.07
CA GLY A 343 -9.79 3.15 13.79
C GLY A 343 -10.20 3.92 15.03
N THR A 344 -10.97 3.32 15.94
CA THR A 344 -11.32 3.96 17.23
C THR A 344 -10.10 4.29 18.09
N GLY A 345 -9.03 3.50 17.97
CA GLY A 345 -7.70 3.76 18.55
C GLY A 345 -6.83 4.74 17.76
N ALA A 346 -7.39 5.44 16.76
CA ALA A 346 -6.71 6.37 15.86
C ALA A 346 -5.58 5.72 15.03
N SER A 347 -5.64 4.40 14.80
CA SER A 347 -4.78 3.68 13.86
C SER A 347 -5.55 3.42 12.57
N SER A 348 -4.98 3.75 11.41
CA SER A 348 -5.59 3.52 10.09
C SER A 348 -5.54 2.05 9.67
N LEU A 349 -6.28 1.69 8.61
CA LEU A 349 -6.07 0.40 7.95
C LEU A 349 -4.63 0.29 7.44
N GLY A 350 -4.09 1.36 6.85
CA GLY A 350 -2.70 1.39 6.42
C GLY A 350 -1.72 0.93 7.52
N ALA A 351 -1.91 1.41 8.75
CA ALA A 351 -1.09 0.97 9.88
C ALA A 351 -1.26 -0.54 10.20
N LEU A 352 -2.48 -1.10 10.04
CA LEU A 352 -2.72 -2.54 10.19
C LEU A 352 -2.11 -3.37 9.06
N LEU A 353 -2.04 -2.82 7.85
CA LEU A 353 -1.41 -3.46 6.70
C LEU A 353 0.13 -3.45 6.82
N GLY A 354 0.68 -2.60 7.70
CA GLY A 354 2.13 -2.41 7.85
C GLY A 354 2.66 -1.19 7.11
N GLN A 355 1.78 -0.32 6.61
CA GLN A 355 2.17 0.87 5.86
C GLN A 355 2.93 1.77 6.83
N THR A 356 4.17 2.09 6.49
CA THR A 356 4.86 3.18 7.17
C THR A 356 4.14 4.45 6.74
N PRO A 357 3.45 5.18 7.64
CA PRO A 357 2.71 6.37 7.23
C PRO A 357 3.65 7.27 6.44
N PRO A 358 3.24 7.81 5.28
CA PRO A 358 4.04 8.84 4.64
C PRO A 358 4.31 9.91 5.70
N LEU A 359 5.57 10.29 5.87
CA LEU A 359 5.95 11.36 6.80
C LEU A 359 5.05 12.56 6.50
N VAL A 360 4.04 12.80 7.35
CA VAL A 360 3.10 13.89 7.13
C VAL A 360 3.91 15.16 7.17
N PHE A 361 4.09 15.80 6.02
CA PHE A 361 4.95 16.97 5.92
C PHE A 361 4.26 18.15 6.61
N ASN A 362 4.55 18.32 7.90
CA ASN A 362 3.96 19.36 8.72
C ASN A 362 4.99 20.43 9.09
N ILE A 363 4.60 21.70 8.95
CA ILE A 363 5.28 22.78 9.67
C ILE A 363 4.85 22.69 11.14
N THR A 364 5.69 22.08 11.98
CA THR A 364 5.40 21.82 13.40
C THR A 364 5.58 23.04 14.29
N ALA A 365 6.37 24.02 13.87
CA ALA A 365 6.48 25.31 14.56
C ALA A 365 6.90 26.43 13.60
N TRP A 366 6.50 27.66 13.91
CA TRP A 366 7.00 28.85 13.22
C TRP A 366 7.14 30.05 14.16
N SER A 367 8.01 30.99 13.81
CA SER A 367 8.10 32.29 14.47
C SER A 367 8.47 33.41 13.50
N TYR A 368 8.10 34.65 13.84
CA TYR A 368 8.48 35.85 13.10
C TYR A 368 8.93 36.96 14.04
N ASN A 369 10.12 37.50 13.80
CA ASN A 369 10.66 38.66 14.50
C ASN A 369 10.44 39.93 13.67
N PRO A 370 9.54 40.85 14.08
CA PRO A 370 9.22 42.04 13.28
C PRO A 370 10.34 43.08 13.22
N ALA A 371 11.30 43.05 14.16
CA ALA A 371 12.43 43.97 14.22
C ALA A 371 13.55 43.54 13.25
N THR A 372 13.84 42.24 13.18
CA THR A 372 14.88 41.70 12.29
C THR A 372 14.33 41.20 10.96
N LYS A 373 13.01 41.14 10.80
CA LYS A 373 12.30 40.52 9.67
C LYS A 373 12.68 39.06 9.47
N GLN A 374 13.09 38.36 10.52
CA GLN A 374 13.42 36.94 10.45
C GLN A 374 12.20 36.07 10.66
N VAL A 375 12.07 35.04 9.83
CA VAL A 375 11.09 33.96 9.94
C VAL A 375 11.87 32.68 10.23
N SER A 376 11.37 31.90 11.18
CA SER A 376 11.85 30.52 11.41
C SER A 376 10.71 29.57 11.17
N LEU A 377 10.95 28.52 10.37
CA LEU A 377 10.02 27.42 10.13
C LEU A 377 10.68 26.13 10.63
N THR A 378 9.92 25.29 11.32
CA THR A 378 10.32 23.95 11.76
C THR A 378 9.38 22.94 11.17
N TRP A 379 9.93 21.84 10.64
CA TRP A 379 9.17 20.75 10.05
C TRP A 379 9.80 19.40 10.39
N GLU A 380 9.01 18.34 10.27
CA GLU A 380 9.50 16.96 10.37
C GLU A 380 10.35 16.64 9.13
N SER A 381 11.55 16.10 9.34
CA SER A 381 12.52 15.89 8.27
C SER A 381 13.16 14.51 8.35
N LYS A 382 13.63 14.01 7.19
CA LYS A 382 14.41 12.78 7.09
C LYS A 382 15.89 13.10 6.81
N ALA A 383 16.79 12.38 7.46
CA ALA A 383 18.22 12.49 7.20
C ALA A 383 18.52 12.14 5.74
N GLY A 384 19.30 12.98 5.06
CA GLY A 384 19.68 12.77 3.65
C GLY A 384 18.68 13.30 2.61
N THR A 385 17.45 13.65 2.98
CA THR A 385 16.49 14.31 2.09
C THR A 385 16.77 15.81 1.99
N ASN A 386 16.68 16.38 0.78
CA ASN A 386 16.86 17.82 0.58
C ASN A 386 15.51 18.54 0.58
N TYR A 387 15.48 19.76 1.12
CA TYR A 387 14.27 20.59 1.21
C TYR A 387 14.49 21.97 0.60
N ALA A 388 13.47 22.50 -0.06
CA ALA A 388 13.43 23.89 -0.54
C ALA A 388 12.42 24.69 0.27
N VAL A 389 12.70 25.98 0.48
CA VAL A 389 11.75 26.93 1.07
C VAL A 389 11.44 27.99 0.03
N ASN A 390 10.15 28.16 -0.25
CA ASN A 390 9.63 29.13 -1.20
C ASN A 390 8.70 30.12 -0.52
N TYR A 391 8.48 31.26 -1.17
CA TYR A 391 7.51 32.25 -0.73
C TYR A 391 6.55 32.62 -1.86
N SER A 392 5.37 33.08 -1.46
CA SER A 392 4.34 33.63 -2.34
C SER A 392 3.70 34.84 -1.67
N THR A 393 3.19 35.78 -2.46
CA THR A 393 2.37 36.91 -1.98
C THR A 393 0.87 36.67 -2.18
N ASP A 394 0.48 35.62 -2.91
CA ASP A 394 -0.90 35.38 -3.34
C ASP A 394 -1.35 33.90 -3.31
N VAL A 395 -0.50 33.00 -2.81
CA VAL A 395 -0.65 31.52 -2.76
C VAL A 395 -0.78 30.81 -4.12
N LYS A 396 -0.74 31.53 -5.24
CA LYS A 396 -0.84 30.98 -6.60
C LYS A 396 0.53 30.86 -7.25
N ASP A 397 1.33 31.91 -7.18
CA ASP A 397 2.70 31.92 -7.70
C ASP A 397 3.71 31.62 -6.59
N TRP A 398 4.45 30.52 -6.75
CA TRP A 398 5.48 30.05 -5.81
C TRP A 398 6.90 30.13 -6.39
N SER A 399 7.11 30.94 -7.42
CA SER A 399 8.43 31.18 -8.02
C SER A 399 9.43 31.88 -7.08
N GLY A 400 8.95 32.47 -5.98
CA GLY A 400 9.79 33.06 -4.94
C GLY A 400 10.61 32.00 -4.21
N VAL A 401 11.95 32.10 -4.28
CA VAL A 401 12.86 31.16 -3.61
C VAL A 401 13.50 31.83 -2.39
N ILE A 402 13.42 31.17 -1.23
CA ILE A 402 14.19 31.52 -0.03
C ILE A 402 15.48 30.69 0.00
N ILE A 403 15.36 29.36 -0.15
CA ILE A 403 16.49 28.45 -0.30
C ILE A 403 16.12 27.33 -1.27
N ALA A 404 17.04 27.03 -2.18
CA ALA A 404 16.82 26.03 -3.23
C ALA A 404 17.05 24.58 -2.76
N SER A 405 17.84 24.38 -1.70
CA SER A 405 18.09 23.07 -1.07
C SER A 405 18.74 23.25 0.30
N THR A 406 18.25 22.53 1.30
CA THR A 406 18.86 22.36 2.63
C THR A 406 18.68 20.92 3.09
N PRO A 407 19.73 20.25 3.62
CA PRO A 407 19.60 18.87 4.09
C PRO A 407 18.67 18.75 5.31
N GLY A 408 17.88 17.69 5.33
CA GLY A 408 17.09 17.26 6.48
C GLY A 408 17.94 16.68 7.61
N SER A 409 17.49 16.88 8.85
CA SER A 409 17.96 16.10 10.01
C SER A 409 17.13 14.83 10.16
N ALA A 410 17.51 13.93 11.07
CA ALA A 410 16.87 12.62 11.23
C ALA A 410 15.41 12.67 11.71
N THR A 411 14.98 13.75 12.37
CA THR A 411 13.62 13.86 12.94
C THR A 411 12.97 15.21 12.65
N SER A 412 13.70 16.32 12.77
CA SER A 412 13.16 17.67 12.50
C SER A 412 14.23 18.63 12.00
N THR A 413 13.86 19.51 11.05
CA THR A 413 14.71 20.61 10.58
C THR A 413 14.06 21.95 10.89
N THR A 414 14.85 22.88 11.43
CA THR A 414 14.47 24.30 11.55
C THR A 414 15.32 25.13 10.60
N TYR A 415 14.67 25.92 9.75
CA TYR A 415 15.34 26.88 8.88
C TYR A 415 14.89 28.30 9.19
N THR A 416 15.87 29.18 9.39
CA THR A 416 15.64 30.59 9.70
C THR A 416 16.18 31.47 8.58
N PHE A 417 15.35 32.38 8.10
CA PHE A 417 15.69 33.30 7.01
C PHE A 417 15.13 34.69 7.25
N THR A 418 15.68 35.68 6.55
CA THR A 418 15.14 37.04 6.55
C THR A 418 14.19 37.21 5.38
N VAL A 419 13.03 37.85 5.60
CA VAL A 419 12.06 38.16 4.54
C VAL A 419 12.77 38.91 3.40
N PRO A 420 12.65 38.46 2.14
CA PRO A 420 13.34 39.12 1.03
C PRO A 420 12.89 40.58 0.87
N ALA A 421 13.85 41.48 0.67
CA ALA A 421 13.59 42.92 0.59
C ALA A 421 12.57 43.29 -0.50
N ALA A 422 12.55 42.53 -1.61
CA ALA A 422 11.63 42.74 -2.73
C ALA A 422 10.14 42.59 -2.35
N VAL A 423 9.84 41.85 -1.28
CA VAL A 423 8.47 41.58 -0.81
C VAL A 423 8.25 42.03 0.64
N ALA A 424 9.20 42.75 1.23
CA ALA A 424 9.15 43.15 2.63
C ALA A 424 7.97 44.09 2.98
N THR A 425 7.36 44.73 1.97
CA THR A 425 6.19 45.59 2.11
C THR A 425 4.88 44.91 1.69
N ALA A 426 4.94 43.64 1.27
CA ALA A 426 3.73 42.91 0.89
C ALA A 426 2.77 42.79 2.10
N PRO A 427 1.46 42.99 1.90
CA PRO A 427 0.49 42.94 2.99
C PRO A 427 0.30 41.52 3.55
N ARG A 428 0.60 40.51 2.74
CA ARG A 428 0.58 39.10 3.10
C ARG A 428 1.74 38.38 2.43
N LEU A 429 2.30 37.43 3.14
CA LEU A 429 3.39 36.57 2.70
C LEU A 429 3.08 35.16 3.16
N PHE A 430 3.23 34.22 2.25
CA PHE A 430 3.00 32.80 2.47
C PHE A 430 4.31 32.08 2.22
N PHE A 431 4.57 31.03 3.00
CA PHE A 431 5.76 30.21 2.87
C PHE A 431 5.34 28.75 2.71
N ARG A 432 6.10 28.01 1.93
CA ARG A 432 5.97 26.55 1.84
C ARG A 432 7.35 25.92 1.87
N VAL A 433 7.39 24.69 2.33
CA VAL A 433 8.58 23.85 2.28
C VAL A 433 8.23 22.62 1.46
N THR A 434 9.13 22.21 0.57
CA THR A 434 8.94 21.05 -0.31
C THR A 434 10.18 20.17 -0.24
N SER A 435 10.03 18.86 -0.17
CA SER A 435 11.13 17.93 -0.42
C SER A 435 11.58 18.01 -1.88
N LYS A 436 12.83 17.62 -2.13
CA LYS A 436 13.47 17.58 -3.44
C LYS A 436 14.10 16.23 -3.71
#